data_AF-A0A1T3WGZ1-F1
#
_entry.id   AF-A0A1T3WGZ1-F1
#
_cell.length_a   1.000
_cell.length_b   1.000
_cell.length_c   1.000
_cell.angle_alpha   90.00
_cell.angle_beta   90.00
_cell.angle_gamma   90.00
#
_symmetry.space_group_name_H-M   'P 1'
#
loop_
_entity.id
_entity.type
_entity.pdbx_description
1 polymer ?
#
loop_
_entity_poly.entity_id
_entity_poly.type
_entity_poly.pdbx_seq_one_letter_code
_entity_poly.pdbx_strand_id
1 'polypeptide(L)'
;MVTLDRLVNVLGSYGVRLCTAEVSRAAVLRSVVLHEPAAQLPDGRPVIGDVLLAMGAGTVPEALQWARSSQSIAVLVRDEDATVGPETADDIAVLAVDPAVSWSELAGVVYGLVLEGRETAAGRGPTDLFALADSIADSIGAAVIIEDGQSRLLGYSRLQAHADPARAATILHRQVPEDIRESLRARGVFTHLAHSDEPLFIEADPDHGLTGRTVMAVRAGRELLGSVWVTSPEPLDDTRRRVLSDGARTVAMHVLRSRASADLERHVESDLVTRLLDGSADAATTASRLGLRQTGLRVIA
;
A
#
# COMPACT_ATOMS: atom_id res chain seq x y z
N MET A 1 0.76 -9.84 -14.75
CA MET A 1 -0.18 -9.14 -15.66
C MET A 1 -1.50 -8.99 -14.92
N VAL A 2 -2.00 -7.76 -14.76
CA VAL A 2 -3.21 -7.48 -13.97
C VAL A 2 -4.41 -7.38 -14.91
N THR A 3 -5.53 -7.96 -14.51
CA THR A 3 -6.80 -7.92 -15.24
C THR A 3 -7.78 -6.96 -14.57
N LEU A 4 -8.82 -6.54 -15.29
CA LEU A 4 -9.92 -5.75 -14.73
C LEU A 4 -10.58 -6.44 -13.53
N ASP A 5 -10.83 -7.75 -13.61
CA ASP A 5 -11.39 -8.51 -12.49
C ASP A 5 -10.53 -8.39 -11.22
N ARG A 6 -9.22 -8.51 -11.40
CA ARG A 6 -8.25 -8.43 -10.30
C ARG A 6 -8.17 -7.03 -9.70
N LEU A 7 -8.26 -5.98 -10.52
CA LEU A 7 -8.36 -4.60 -10.04
C LEU A 7 -9.62 -4.43 -9.17
N VAL A 8 -10.78 -4.88 -9.66
CA VAL A 8 -12.06 -4.78 -8.94
C VAL A 8 -12.02 -5.50 -7.61
N ASN A 9 -11.51 -6.74 -7.58
CA ASN A 9 -11.47 -7.55 -6.37
C ASN A 9 -10.55 -6.96 -5.30
N VAL A 10 -9.36 -6.48 -5.66
CA VAL A 10 -8.45 -5.87 -4.69
C VAL A 10 -8.98 -4.52 -4.22
N LEU A 11 -9.43 -3.65 -5.12
CA LEU A 11 -9.94 -2.34 -4.71
C LEU A 11 -11.22 -2.43 -3.88
N GLY A 12 -11.95 -3.54 -3.95
CA GLY A 12 -13.08 -3.87 -3.08
C GLY A 12 -12.78 -3.71 -1.59
N SER A 13 -11.58 -4.10 -1.13
CA SER A 13 -11.18 -3.93 0.27
C SER A 13 -10.73 -2.51 0.63
N TYR A 14 -10.57 -1.64 -0.37
CA TYR A 14 -10.15 -0.24 -0.23
C TYR A 14 -11.30 0.74 -0.49
N GLY A 15 -12.55 0.30 -0.28
CA GLY A 15 -13.72 1.17 -0.42
C GLY A 15 -14.09 1.50 -1.86
N VAL A 16 -13.73 0.64 -2.82
CA VAL A 16 -14.09 0.82 -4.23
C VAL A 16 -15.11 -0.25 -4.65
N ARG A 17 -16.18 0.16 -5.31
CA ARG A 17 -17.24 -0.74 -5.79
C ARG A 17 -17.37 -0.66 -7.30
N LEU A 18 -17.46 -1.81 -7.97
CA LEU A 18 -17.80 -1.86 -9.39
C LEU A 18 -19.29 -1.52 -9.59
N CYS A 19 -19.58 -0.54 -10.43
CA CYS A 19 -20.94 -0.12 -10.78
C CYS A 19 -21.41 -0.75 -12.09
N THR A 20 -20.56 -0.73 -13.13
CA THR A 20 -20.85 -1.31 -14.45
C THR A 20 -19.60 -1.98 -14.99
N ALA A 21 -19.77 -3.12 -15.66
CA ALA A 21 -18.72 -3.78 -16.41
C ALA A 21 -19.31 -4.54 -17.60
N GLU A 22 -19.57 -3.81 -18.70
CA GLU A 22 -19.75 -4.44 -20.01
C GLU A 22 -18.39 -4.81 -20.64
N VAL A 23 -17.30 -4.25 -20.10
CA VAL A 23 -15.92 -4.63 -20.44
C VAL A 23 -15.61 -6.03 -19.92
N SER A 24 -14.92 -6.83 -20.75
CA SER A 24 -14.44 -8.14 -20.34
C SER A 24 -13.63 -8.05 -19.05
N ARG A 25 -14.05 -8.81 -18.03
CA ARG A 25 -13.32 -8.98 -16.77
C ARG A 25 -11.89 -9.49 -16.96
N ALA A 26 -11.60 -10.14 -18.09
CA ALA A 26 -10.26 -10.61 -18.47
C ALA A 26 -9.38 -9.53 -19.15
N ALA A 27 -9.90 -8.32 -19.39
CA ALA A 27 -9.16 -7.24 -20.01
C ALA A 27 -7.90 -6.89 -19.22
N VAL A 28 -6.78 -6.73 -19.92
CA VAL A 28 -5.46 -6.54 -19.32
C VAL A 28 -5.19 -5.06 -19.09
N LEU A 29 -4.75 -4.73 -17.87
CA LEU A 29 -4.34 -3.40 -17.46
C LEU A 29 -2.81 -3.32 -17.42
N ARG A 30 -2.26 -2.24 -17.99
CA ARG A 30 -0.82 -2.00 -18.19
C ARG A 30 -0.40 -0.59 -17.79
N SER A 31 -1.33 0.35 -17.78
CA SER A 31 -1.05 1.76 -17.45
C SER A 31 -2.16 2.37 -16.62
N VAL A 32 -1.78 3.37 -15.83
CA VAL A 32 -2.66 4.18 -15.01
C VAL A 32 -2.44 5.63 -15.40
N VAL A 33 -3.50 6.39 -15.54
CA VAL A 33 -3.49 7.80 -15.89
C VAL A 33 -4.29 8.59 -14.86
N LEU A 34 -3.74 9.74 -14.46
CA LEU A 34 -4.48 10.77 -13.74
C LEU A 34 -5.10 11.71 -14.76
N HIS A 35 -6.29 12.24 -14.50
CA HIS A 35 -6.82 13.30 -15.36
C HIS A 35 -5.90 14.52 -15.31
N GLU A 36 -5.31 14.87 -16.45
CA GLU A 36 -4.55 16.10 -16.66
C GLU A 36 -5.26 16.97 -17.71
N PRO A 37 -5.55 18.25 -17.42
CA PRO A 37 -6.14 19.15 -18.40
C PRO A 37 -5.22 19.33 -19.60
N ALA A 38 -5.73 19.11 -20.81
CA ALA A 38 -4.94 19.16 -22.06
C ALA A 38 -4.18 20.49 -22.27
N ALA A 39 -4.66 21.60 -21.69
CA ALA A 39 -4.01 22.91 -21.74
C ALA A 39 -2.67 22.97 -20.97
N GLN A 40 -2.34 21.96 -20.16
CA GLN A 40 -1.16 21.93 -19.28
C GLN A 40 -0.01 21.09 -19.84
N LEU A 41 -0.22 20.36 -20.93
CA LEU A 41 0.81 19.51 -21.54
C LEU A 41 1.63 20.29 -22.58
N PRO A 42 2.98 20.23 -22.55
CA PRO A 42 3.86 21.00 -23.45
C PRO A 42 3.54 20.81 -24.94
N ASP A 43 3.09 19.61 -25.31
CA ASP A 43 2.84 19.20 -26.69
C ASP A 43 1.34 19.07 -27.01
N GLY A 44 0.44 19.38 -26.06
CA GLY A 44 -1.02 19.25 -26.21
C GLY A 44 -1.53 17.82 -26.47
N ARG A 45 -0.65 16.81 -26.40
CA ARG A 45 -1.01 15.41 -26.65
C ARG A 45 -1.88 14.87 -25.50
N PRO A 46 -2.91 14.05 -25.80
CA PRO A 46 -3.68 13.40 -24.75
C PRO A 46 -2.82 12.37 -24.01
N VAL A 47 -2.96 12.30 -22.69
CA VAL A 47 -2.38 11.22 -21.89
C VAL A 47 -3.26 9.98 -22.06
N ILE A 48 -2.65 8.87 -22.46
CA ILE A 48 -3.34 7.60 -22.72
C ILE A 48 -3.02 6.62 -21.59
N GLY A 49 -4.02 5.90 -21.09
CA GLY A 49 -3.82 4.86 -20.09
C GLY A 49 -5.02 3.92 -19.94
N ASP A 50 -4.81 2.72 -19.42
CA ASP A 50 -5.87 1.70 -19.29
C ASP A 50 -6.83 1.98 -18.12
N VAL A 51 -6.31 2.56 -17.03
CA VAL A 51 -7.09 2.93 -15.82
C VAL A 51 -7.01 4.43 -15.57
N LEU A 52 -8.14 5.13 -15.60
CA LEU A 52 -8.22 6.55 -15.27
C LEU A 52 -8.61 6.75 -13.80
N LEU A 53 -7.81 7.53 -13.06
CA LEU A 53 -8.22 8.14 -11.80
C LEU A 53 -8.84 9.52 -12.11
N ALA A 54 -10.17 9.59 -12.16
CA ALA A 54 -10.92 10.80 -12.53
C ALA A 54 -11.02 11.79 -11.37
N MET A 55 -9.85 12.20 -10.85
CA MET A 55 -9.76 13.17 -9.76
C MET A 55 -10.32 14.51 -10.22
N GLY A 56 -11.29 15.04 -9.46
CA GLY A 56 -11.93 16.32 -9.75
C GLY A 56 -13.10 16.27 -10.74
N ALA A 57 -13.50 15.08 -11.23
CA ALA A 57 -14.74 14.95 -11.99
C ALA A 57 -15.93 15.28 -11.07
N GLY A 58 -16.82 16.16 -11.53
CA GLY A 58 -18.05 16.52 -10.83
C GLY A 58 -19.19 15.54 -11.08
N THR A 59 -19.13 14.75 -12.15
CA THR A 59 -20.17 13.76 -12.52
C THR A 59 -19.59 12.53 -13.23
N VAL A 60 -20.31 11.40 -13.22
CA VAL A 60 -19.92 10.18 -13.96
C VAL A 60 -19.80 10.41 -15.47
N PRO A 61 -20.73 11.12 -16.16
CA PRO A 61 -20.58 11.41 -17.59
C PRO A 61 -19.31 12.19 -17.93
N GLU A 62 -18.89 13.13 -17.06
CA GLU A 62 -17.63 13.85 -17.22
C GLU A 62 -16.43 12.92 -17.08
N ALA A 63 -16.40 12.07 -16.04
CA ALA A 63 -15.36 11.06 -15.86
C ALA A 63 -15.26 10.09 -17.05
N LEU A 64 -16.41 9.67 -17.60
CA LEU A 64 -16.46 8.82 -18.79
C LEU A 64 -15.94 9.55 -20.04
N GLN A 65 -16.21 10.84 -20.18
CA GLN A 65 -15.64 11.65 -21.27
C GLN A 65 -14.11 11.72 -21.18
N TRP A 66 -13.58 11.89 -19.97
CA TRP A 66 -12.13 11.87 -19.72
C TRP A 66 -11.53 10.49 -20.01
N ALA A 67 -12.21 9.41 -19.61
CA ALA A 67 -11.79 8.04 -19.87
C ALA A 67 -11.74 7.73 -21.38
N ARG A 68 -12.75 8.16 -22.15
CA ARG A 68 -12.73 8.03 -23.62
C ARG A 68 -11.58 8.80 -24.25
N SER A 69 -11.31 10.01 -23.76
CA SER A 69 -10.23 10.88 -24.26
C SER A 69 -8.83 10.32 -23.98
N SER A 70 -8.70 9.54 -22.90
CA SER A 70 -7.48 8.85 -22.49
C SER A 70 -7.42 7.37 -22.91
N GLN A 71 -8.42 6.91 -23.69
CA GLN A 71 -8.58 5.51 -24.12
C GLN A 71 -8.55 4.50 -22.96
N SER A 72 -9.04 4.90 -21.79
CA SER A 72 -9.13 4.03 -20.63
C SER A 72 -10.28 3.04 -20.75
N ILE A 73 -10.03 1.82 -20.27
CA ILE A 73 -11.01 0.74 -20.20
C ILE A 73 -11.65 0.63 -18.81
N ALA A 74 -11.08 1.31 -17.81
CA ALA A 74 -11.65 1.46 -16.48
C ALA A 74 -11.50 2.89 -15.97
N VAL A 75 -12.49 3.39 -15.24
CA VAL A 75 -12.47 4.71 -14.60
C VAL A 75 -12.87 4.62 -13.14
N LEU A 76 -12.08 5.24 -12.27
CA LEU A 76 -12.39 5.42 -10.87
C LEU A 76 -12.96 6.81 -10.66
N VAL A 77 -14.16 6.90 -10.08
CA VAL A 77 -14.92 8.14 -9.87
C VAL A 77 -15.44 8.20 -8.44
N ARG A 78 -15.44 9.40 -7.84
CA ARG A 78 -16.12 9.62 -6.56
C ARG A 78 -17.56 10.02 -6.85
N ASP A 79 -18.51 9.17 -6.50
CA ASP A 79 -19.93 9.48 -6.59
C ASP A 79 -20.71 8.57 -5.60
N GLU A 80 -21.39 9.20 -4.64
CA GLU A 80 -22.23 8.55 -3.62
C GLU A 80 -23.46 7.88 -4.25
N ASP A 81 -23.97 8.46 -5.34
CA ASP A 81 -25.19 8.07 -6.04
C ASP A 81 -24.88 7.49 -7.42
N ALA A 82 -23.70 6.86 -7.60
CA ALA A 82 -23.24 6.19 -8.83
C ALA A 82 -24.16 5.02 -9.25
N THR A 83 -25.41 5.35 -9.56
CA THR A 83 -26.40 4.62 -10.31
C THR A 83 -26.14 5.03 -11.75
N VAL A 84 -25.12 4.40 -12.33
CA VAL A 84 -24.91 4.49 -13.76
C VAL A 84 -26.16 3.87 -14.39
N GLY A 85 -27.01 4.69 -14.99
CA GLY A 85 -28.11 4.18 -15.80
C GLY A 85 -27.54 3.26 -16.90
N PRO A 86 -28.26 2.20 -17.31
CA PRO A 86 -27.77 1.20 -18.25
C PRO A 86 -27.34 1.74 -19.63
N GLU A 87 -27.50 3.02 -19.91
CA GLU A 87 -27.36 3.63 -21.24
C GLU A 87 -26.04 4.40 -21.48
N THR A 88 -25.05 4.38 -20.56
CA THR A 88 -23.91 5.31 -20.66
C THR A 88 -22.49 4.73 -20.62
N ALA A 89 -22.29 3.42 -20.49
CA ALA A 89 -20.95 2.84 -20.25
C ALA A 89 -20.65 1.50 -20.95
N ASP A 90 -21.03 1.33 -22.23
CA ASP A 90 -20.84 0.05 -22.95
C ASP A 90 -19.36 -0.39 -23.05
N ASP A 91 -18.41 0.56 -23.12
CA ASP A 91 -16.99 0.25 -23.38
C ASP A 91 -16.03 0.51 -22.19
N ILE A 92 -16.54 1.01 -21.05
CA ILE A 92 -15.69 1.44 -19.92
C ILE A 92 -16.26 0.93 -18.60
N ALA A 93 -15.44 0.23 -17.82
CA ALA A 93 -15.80 -0.19 -16.47
C ALA A 93 -15.78 0.99 -15.49
N VAL A 94 -16.89 1.22 -14.78
CA VAL A 94 -17.00 2.32 -13.81
C VAL A 94 -16.86 1.76 -12.39
N LEU A 95 -15.86 2.27 -11.66
CA LEU A 95 -15.58 1.94 -10.27
C LEU A 95 -15.85 3.17 -9.39
N ALA A 96 -16.85 3.07 -8.52
CA ALA A 96 -17.17 4.11 -7.54
C ALA A 96 -16.23 4.02 -6.34
N VAL A 97 -15.63 5.15 -5.96
CA VAL A 97 -14.72 5.29 -4.82
C VAL A 97 -15.49 5.90 -3.66
N ASP A 98 -15.41 5.28 -2.48
CA ASP A 98 -15.95 5.82 -1.24
C ASP A 98 -15.36 7.23 -0.97
N PRO A 99 -16.20 8.25 -0.70
CA PRO A 99 -15.74 9.61 -0.43
C PRO A 99 -14.72 9.74 0.71
N ALA A 100 -14.74 8.80 1.66
CA ALA A 100 -13.80 8.75 2.78
C ALA A 100 -12.39 8.29 2.39
N VAL A 101 -12.20 7.68 1.22
CA VAL A 101 -10.92 7.16 0.74
C VAL A 101 -10.11 8.28 0.08
N SER A 102 -8.87 8.48 0.54
CA SER A 102 -7.97 9.48 -0.06
C SER A 102 -7.55 9.08 -1.47
N TRP A 103 -7.59 10.04 -2.40
CA TRP A 103 -7.09 9.83 -3.76
C TRP A 103 -5.62 9.41 -3.79
N SER A 104 -4.79 9.93 -2.89
CA SER A 104 -3.37 9.58 -2.82
C SER A 104 -3.18 8.12 -2.43
N GLU A 105 -3.99 7.60 -1.52
CA GLU A 105 -3.95 6.19 -1.10
C GLU A 105 -4.39 5.28 -2.23
N LEU A 106 -5.53 5.61 -2.84
CA LEU A 106 -6.06 4.89 -3.96
C LEU A 106 -5.09 4.87 -5.14
N ALA A 107 -4.46 6.01 -5.44
CA ALA A 107 -3.41 6.07 -6.45
C ALA A 107 -2.25 5.13 -6.10
N GLY A 108 -1.76 5.15 -4.86
CA GLY A 108 -0.71 4.24 -4.40
C GLY A 108 -1.06 2.76 -4.63
N VAL A 109 -2.30 2.37 -4.31
CA VAL A 109 -2.81 1.02 -4.53
C VAL A 109 -2.89 0.72 -6.04
N VAL A 110 -3.57 1.54 -6.83
CA VAL A 110 -3.77 1.30 -8.28
C VAL A 110 -2.44 1.26 -9.04
N TYR A 111 -1.51 2.17 -8.74
CA TYR A 111 -0.16 2.15 -9.33
C TYR A 111 0.61 0.88 -8.92
N GLY A 112 0.52 0.45 -7.66
CA GLY A 112 1.11 -0.81 -7.20
C GLY A 112 0.53 -2.02 -7.93
N LEU A 113 -0.80 -2.07 -8.09
CA LEU A 113 -1.47 -3.16 -8.80
C LEU A 113 -1.06 -3.19 -10.28
N VAL A 114 -1.29 -2.10 -11.00
CA VAL A 114 -1.22 -2.08 -12.47
C VAL A 114 0.23 -2.00 -12.98
N LEU A 115 1.09 -1.19 -12.36
CA LEU A 115 2.47 -1.02 -12.83
C LEU A 115 3.43 -2.07 -12.26
N GLU A 116 3.22 -2.52 -11.02
CA GLU A 116 4.15 -3.44 -10.35
C GLU A 116 3.69 -4.88 -10.28
N GLY A 117 2.48 -5.21 -10.73
CA GLY A 117 1.98 -6.59 -10.88
C GLY A 117 2.73 -7.45 -11.91
N ARG A 118 4.00 -7.14 -12.18
CA ARG A 118 4.92 -7.82 -13.09
C ARG A 118 6.19 -8.37 -12.43
N GLU A 119 6.57 -8.01 -11.20
CA GLU A 119 7.76 -8.57 -10.53
C GLU A 119 7.49 -8.67 -9.01
N THR A 120 7.72 -9.79 -8.29
CA THR A 120 8.92 -10.62 -8.31
C THR A 120 8.66 -12.11 -8.07
N ALA A 121 9.19 -12.97 -8.96
CA ALA A 121 9.46 -14.39 -8.67
C ALA A 121 10.56 -14.60 -7.59
N ALA A 122 10.95 -13.53 -6.87
CA ALA A 122 11.99 -13.48 -5.86
C ALA A 122 11.54 -12.84 -4.54
N GLY A 123 10.25 -12.49 -4.37
CA GLY A 123 9.70 -12.01 -3.10
C GLY A 123 10.34 -10.73 -2.55
N ARG A 124 10.94 -9.89 -3.41
CA ARG A 124 11.43 -8.56 -3.05
C ARG A 124 10.63 -7.54 -3.85
N GLY A 125 9.56 -7.03 -3.25
CA GLY A 125 8.78 -5.95 -3.86
C GLY A 125 9.63 -4.71 -4.14
N PRO A 126 9.21 -3.80 -5.04
CA PRO A 126 10.01 -2.66 -5.51
C PRO A 126 10.17 -1.50 -4.50
N THR A 127 9.73 -1.70 -3.26
CA THR A 127 9.77 -0.72 -2.16
C THR A 127 10.80 -1.15 -1.11
N ASP A 128 12.06 -0.80 -1.34
CA ASP A 128 13.13 -1.04 -0.36
C ASP A 128 12.98 -0.11 0.86
N LEU A 129 12.18 -0.55 1.83
CA LEU A 129 12.00 0.15 3.10
C LEU A 129 13.32 0.27 3.89
N PHE A 130 14.35 -0.53 3.61
CA PHE A 130 15.67 -0.37 4.20
C PHE A 130 16.39 0.86 3.61
N ALA A 131 16.34 1.04 2.29
CA ALA A 131 16.87 2.23 1.63
C ALA A 131 16.15 3.52 2.08
N LEU A 132 14.83 3.44 2.29
CA LEU A 132 14.07 4.57 2.83
C LEU A 132 14.44 4.86 4.29
N ALA A 133 14.60 3.82 5.12
CA ALA A 133 15.07 3.97 6.49
C ALA A 133 16.47 4.61 6.54
N ASP A 134 17.38 4.22 5.64
CA ASP A 134 18.70 4.85 5.48
C ASP A 134 18.58 6.34 5.16
N SER A 135 17.77 6.71 4.17
CA SER A 135 17.61 8.12 3.77
C SER A 135 17.07 8.99 4.92
N ILE A 136 16.13 8.47 5.70
CA ILE A 136 15.58 9.17 6.88
C ILE A 136 16.67 9.27 7.95
N ALA A 137 17.40 8.18 8.21
CA ALA A 137 18.46 8.14 9.21
C ALA A 137 19.59 9.12 8.90
N ASP A 138 20.02 9.21 7.64
CA ASP A 138 21.05 10.14 7.19
C ASP A 138 20.61 11.59 7.34
N SER A 139 19.33 11.89 7.08
CA SER A 139 18.78 13.24 7.20
C SER A 139 18.59 13.68 8.65
N ILE A 140 18.25 12.75 9.55
CA ILE A 140 18.05 13.02 10.98
C ILE A 140 19.36 12.94 11.77
N GLY A 141 20.30 12.08 11.34
CA GLY A 141 21.53 11.75 12.07
C GLY A 141 21.32 10.72 13.18
N ALA A 142 20.31 9.85 13.07
CA ALA A 142 19.95 8.87 14.10
C ALA A 142 19.41 7.56 13.49
N ALA A 143 19.57 6.44 14.20
CA ALA A 143 19.12 5.14 13.71
C ALA A 143 17.59 5.10 13.55
N VAL A 144 17.11 4.46 12.47
CA VAL A 144 15.69 4.39 12.12
C VAL A 144 15.23 2.94 12.03
N ILE A 145 14.01 2.68 12.51
CA ILE A 145 13.27 1.42 12.31
C ILE A 145 11.88 1.77 11.78
N ILE A 146 11.38 0.96 10.84
CA ILE A 146 10.02 1.02 10.31
C ILE A 146 9.33 -0.28 10.69
N GLU A 147 8.15 -0.17 11.29
CA GLU A 147 7.35 -1.29 11.78
C GLU A 147 5.92 -1.26 11.21
N ASP A 148 5.28 -2.43 11.11
CA ASP A 148 3.85 -2.53 10.81
C ASP A 148 2.98 -2.31 12.06
N GLY A 149 1.65 -2.35 11.90
CA GLY A 149 0.69 -2.21 13.01
C GLY A 149 0.73 -3.34 14.06
N GLN A 150 1.48 -4.42 13.82
CA GLN A 150 1.70 -5.53 14.76
C GLN A 150 3.11 -5.51 15.37
N SER A 151 3.83 -4.38 15.21
CA SER A 151 5.22 -4.20 15.64
C SER A 151 6.18 -5.20 15.01
N ARG A 152 5.89 -5.64 13.77
CA ARG A 152 6.83 -6.44 12.96
C ARG A 152 7.73 -5.51 12.17
N LEU A 153 8.98 -5.91 12.05
CA LEU A 153 9.99 -5.14 11.34
C LEU A 153 9.73 -5.14 9.84
N LEU A 154 9.57 -3.95 9.27
CA LEU A 154 9.46 -3.73 7.82
C LEU A 154 10.76 -3.24 7.20
N GLY A 155 11.56 -2.45 7.93
CA GLY A 155 12.84 -1.92 7.48
C GLY A 155 13.64 -1.31 8.64
N TYR A 156 14.95 -1.20 8.47
CA TYR A 156 15.83 -0.52 9.42
C TYR A 156 17.03 0.10 8.70
N SER A 157 17.58 1.18 9.26
CA SER A 157 18.76 1.83 8.70
C SER A 157 20.07 1.14 9.09
N ARG A 158 21.11 1.29 8.27
CA ARG A 158 22.48 0.82 8.56
C ARG A 158 23.16 1.64 9.64
N LEU A 159 22.73 2.88 9.87
CA LEU A 159 23.27 3.75 10.90
C LEU A 159 23.11 3.11 12.29
N GLN A 160 24.22 3.03 13.04
CA GLN A 160 24.26 2.44 14.39
C GLN A 160 24.36 3.49 15.50
N ALA A 161 24.20 4.78 15.17
CA ALA A 161 24.22 5.85 16.16
C ALA A 161 23.12 5.58 17.21
N HIS A 162 23.51 5.53 18.48
CA HIS A 162 22.63 5.19 19.62
C HIS A 162 22.01 3.79 19.55
N ALA A 163 22.60 2.84 18.81
CA ALA A 163 22.10 1.47 18.76
C ALA A 163 22.02 0.85 20.16
N ASP A 164 20.85 0.28 20.48
CA ASP A 164 20.56 -0.28 21.79
C ASP A 164 20.11 -1.75 21.72
N PRO A 165 20.14 -2.47 22.86
CA PRO A 165 19.74 -3.87 22.91
C PRO A 165 18.32 -4.11 22.38
N ALA A 166 17.38 -3.22 22.67
CA ALA A 166 16.01 -3.33 22.18
C ALA A 166 15.94 -3.33 20.65
N ARG A 167 16.65 -2.41 19.98
CA ARG A 167 16.75 -2.39 18.52
C ARG A 167 17.38 -3.65 17.96
N ALA A 168 18.47 -4.12 18.57
CA ALA A 168 19.13 -5.35 18.14
C ALA A 168 18.17 -6.55 18.24
N ALA A 169 17.44 -6.67 19.35
CA ALA A 169 16.43 -7.71 19.54
C ALA A 169 15.31 -7.62 18.49
N THR A 170 14.73 -6.43 18.26
CA THR A 170 13.71 -6.24 17.22
C THR A 170 14.19 -6.64 15.84
N ILE A 171 15.45 -6.30 15.48
CA ILE A 171 16.03 -6.67 14.18
C ILE A 171 16.22 -8.19 14.06
N LEU A 172 16.79 -8.81 15.10
CA LEU A 172 17.06 -10.26 15.11
C LEU A 172 15.77 -11.09 15.07
N HIS A 173 14.75 -10.69 15.84
CA HIS A 173 13.47 -11.39 15.90
C HIS A 173 12.51 -10.99 14.78
N ARG A 174 12.83 -9.92 14.03
CA ARG A 174 11.94 -9.27 13.05
C ARG A 174 10.60 -8.82 13.64
N GLN A 175 10.56 -8.64 14.95
CA GLN A 175 9.39 -8.23 15.71
C GLN A 175 9.85 -7.68 17.05
N VAL A 176 9.17 -6.64 17.55
CA VAL A 176 9.43 -6.09 18.89
C VAL A 176 9.14 -7.16 19.94
N PRO A 177 10.09 -7.46 20.85
CA PRO A 177 9.87 -8.37 21.99
C PRO A 177 8.64 -7.99 22.82
N GLU A 178 7.94 -9.00 23.36
CA GLU A 178 6.64 -8.79 24.02
C GLU A 178 6.74 -7.91 25.28
N ASP A 179 7.78 -8.12 26.09
CA ASP A 179 8.08 -7.32 27.28
C ASP A 179 8.27 -5.83 26.94
N ILE A 180 9.03 -5.54 25.89
CA ILE A 180 9.20 -4.18 25.37
C ILE A 180 7.87 -3.61 24.88
N ARG A 181 7.09 -4.42 24.16
CA ARG A 181 5.77 -4.02 23.65
C ARG A 181 4.79 -3.71 24.79
N GLU A 182 4.81 -4.48 25.87
CA GLU A 182 4.02 -4.22 27.07
C GLU A 182 4.44 -2.93 27.77
N SER A 183 5.74 -2.66 27.92
CA SER A 183 6.25 -1.37 28.45
C SER A 183 5.77 -0.18 27.61
N LEU A 184 5.93 -0.24 26.27
CA LEU A 184 5.46 0.81 25.36
C LEU A 184 3.93 1.02 25.43
N ARG A 185 3.16 -0.06 25.61
CA ARG A 185 1.71 0.00 25.81
C ARG A 185 1.35 0.68 27.13
N ALA A 186 2.01 0.31 28.22
CA ALA A 186 1.78 0.92 29.54
C ALA A 186 2.07 2.43 29.54
N ARG A 187 3.04 2.87 28.71
CA ARG A 187 3.39 4.27 28.50
C ARG A 187 2.47 5.01 27.51
N GLY A 188 1.43 4.36 26.99
CA GLY A 188 0.43 4.97 26.11
C GLY A 188 0.89 5.20 24.67
N VAL A 189 2.01 4.62 24.24
CA VAL A 189 2.59 4.87 22.92
C VAL A 189 1.65 4.44 21.80
N PHE A 190 1.05 3.24 21.90
CA PHE A 190 0.09 2.78 20.89
C PHE A 190 -1.20 3.59 20.88
N THR A 191 -1.64 4.08 22.04
CA THR A 191 -2.79 4.99 22.11
C THR A 191 -2.49 6.31 21.40
N HIS A 192 -1.29 6.86 21.58
CA HIS A 192 -0.85 8.06 20.85
C HIS A 192 -0.83 7.79 19.34
N LEU A 193 -0.17 6.71 18.92
CA LEU A 193 -0.08 6.34 17.50
C LEU A 193 -1.45 6.12 16.87
N ALA A 194 -2.47 5.68 17.63
CA ALA A 194 -3.83 5.47 17.14
C ALA A 194 -4.63 6.77 16.93
N HIS A 195 -4.24 7.90 17.54
CA HIS A 195 -5.05 9.13 17.53
C HIS A 195 -4.30 10.40 17.11
N SER A 196 -2.97 10.35 16.93
CA SER A 196 -2.14 11.52 16.64
C SER A 196 -1.16 11.25 15.51
N ASP A 197 -0.89 12.29 14.73
CA ASP A 197 0.14 12.33 13.68
C ASP A 197 1.40 13.06 14.15
N GLU A 198 1.42 13.55 15.40
CA GLU A 198 2.58 14.25 15.95
C GLU A 198 3.66 13.27 16.41
N PRO A 199 4.96 13.58 16.22
CA PRO A 199 6.04 12.81 16.81
C PRO A 199 5.93 12.77 18.34
N LEU A 200 6.07 11.59 18.93
CA LEU A 200 6.11 11.37 20.38
C LEU A 200 7.51 10.97 20.80
N PHE A 201 8.10 11.74 21.73
CA PHE A 201 9.34 11.33 22.39
C PHE A 201 9.05 10.39 23.55
N ILE A 202 9.89 9.35 23.66
CA ILE A 202 9.81 8.26 24.62
C ILE A 202 11.16 8.26 25.34
N GLU A 203 11.16 8.60 26.62
CA GLU A 203 12.34 8.51 27.50
C GLU A 203 12.92 7.08 27.53
N ALA A 204 14.21 6.98 27.83
CA ALA A 204 14.92 5.72 27.98
C ALA A 204 14.27 4.82 29.05
N ASP A 205 14.37 3.52 28.82
CA ASP A 205 13.91 2.48 29.74
C ASP A 205 15.01 1.41 29.81
N PRO A 206 15.97 1.59 30.75
CA PRO A 206 17.13 0.71 30.87
C PRO A 206 16.78 -0.74 31.19
N ASP A 207 15.67 -0.98 31.90
CA ASP A 207 15.22 -2.34 32.26
C ASP A 207 14.88 -3.16 31.01
N HIS A 208 14.42 -2.49 29.95
CA HIS A 208 14.10 -3.09 28.66
C HIS A 208 15.17 -2.81 27.58
N GLY A 209 16.32 -2.25 27.96
CA GLY A 209 17.40 -1.91 27.02
C GLY A 209 17.02 -0.86 25.97
N LEU A 210 16.05 0.01 26.28
CA LEU A 210 15.60 1.10 25.40
C LEU A 210 16.42 2.36 25.68
N THR A 211 17.13 2.86 24.68
CA THR A 211 17.53 4.27 24.65
C THR A 211 16.29 5.13 24.34
N GLY A 212 16.36 6.40 24.74
CA GLY A 212 15.40 7.42 24.32
C GLY A 212 15.15 7.33 22.81
N ARG A 213 13.91 7.60 22.39
CA ARG A 213 13.51 7.49 20.99
C ARG A 213 12.29 8.32 20.68
N THR A 214 12.16 8.74 19.43
CA THR A 214 10.97 9.40 18.92
C THR A 214 10.23 8.45 18.00
N VAL A 215 8.91 8.36 18.13
CA VAL A 215 8.05 7.57 17.25
C VAL A 215 7.03 8.45 16.55
N MET A 216 6.70 8.10 15.31
CA MET A 216 5.62 8.73 14.55
C MET A 216 4.76 7.68 13.84
N ALA A 217 3.47 7.94 13.75
CA ALA A 217 2.53 7.10 13.03
C ALA A 217 2.81 7.13 11.52
N VAL A 218 2.73 5.95 10.89
CA VAL A 218 2.70 5.81 9.42
C VAL A 218 1.25 5.60 9.03
N ARG A 219 0.67 6.56 8.31
CA ARG A 219 -0.75 6.56 8.00
C ARG A 219 -1.09 6.82 6.55
N ALA A 220 -2.17 6.18 6.15
CA ALA A 220 -2.94 6.46 4.97
C ALA A 220 -4.29 7.01 5.43
N GLY A 221 -4.42 8.33 5.46
CA GLY A 221 -5.67 8.97 5.87
C GLY A 221 -5.99 8.63 7.32
N ARG A 222 -7.05 7.85 7.55
CA ARG A 222 -7.45 7.39 8.89
C ARG A 222 -6.81 6.06 9.28
N GLU A 223 -6.27 5.31 8.33
CA GLU A 223 -5.70 3.99 8.59
C GLU A 223 -4.28 4.09 9.15
N LEU A 224 -4.04 3.42 10.28
CA LEU A 224 -2.70 3.22 10.83
C LEU A 224 -2.04 2.02 10.16
N LEU A 225 -1.04 2.28 9.32
CA LEU A 225 -0.31 1.25 8.60
C LEU A 225 0.85 0.67 9.41
N GLY A 226 1.42 1.49 10.30
CA GLY A 226 2.61 1.16 11.06
C GLY A 226 3.20 2.37 11.77
N SER A 227 4.51 2.35 12.00
CA SER A 227 5.23 3.42 12.69
C SER A 227 6.68 3.56 12.22
N VAL A 228 7.23 4.77 12.32
CA VAL A 228 8.67 5.05 12.16
C VAL A 228 9.25 5.43 13.52
N TRP A 229 10.35 4.80 13.88
CA TRP A 229 11.06 4.99 15.14
C TRP A 229 12.45 5.55 14.87
N VAL A 230 12.84 6.54 15.65
CA VAL A 230 14.16 7.17 15.62
C VAL A 230 14.80 7.02 16.98
N THR A 231 15.95 6.35 17.07
CA THR A 231 16.67 6.22 18.35
C THR A 231 17.48 7.48 18.64
N SER A 232 17.08 8.23 19.68
CA SER A 232 17.70 9.50 20.06
C SER A 232 17.61 9.70 21.59
N PRO A 233 18.72 9.91 22.32
CA PRO A 233 18.68 10.10 23.78
C PRO A 233 17.82 11.28 24.23
N GLU A 234 17.67 12.27 23.37
CA GLU A 234 16.91 13.50 23.60
C GLU A 234 15.81 13.68 22.53
N PRO A 235 14.80 14.53 22.81
CA PRO A 235 13.78 14.88 21.82
C PRO A 235 14.40 15.49 20.55
N LEU A 236 13.80 15.16 19.39
CA LEU A 236 14.18 15.78 18.13
C LEU A 236 13.80 17.26 18.12
N ASP A 237 14.69 18.11 17.60
CA ASP A 237 14.38 19.50 17.29
C ASP A 237 13.33 19.64 16.17
N ASP A 238 12.80 20.85 15.97
CA ASP A 238 11.74 21.13 15.01
C ASP A 238 12.12 20.82 13.56
N THR A 239 13.41 20.86 13.21
CA THR A 239 13.89 20.55 11.86
C THR A 239 13.86 19.04 11.63
N ARG A 240 14.40 18.27 12.57
CA ARG A 240 14.40 16.81 12.54
C ARG A 240 13.00 16.22 12.67
N ARG A 241 12.12 16.85 13.45
CA ARG A 241 10.69 16.51 13.52
C ARG A 241 10.02 16.60 12.15
N ARG A 242 10.25 17.69 11.40
CA ARG A 242 9.71 17.86 10.04
C ARG A 242 10.23 16.79 9.07
N VAL A 243 11.54 16.49 9.13
CA VAL A 243 12.15 15.41 8.33
C VAL A 243 11.49 14.07 8.65
N LEU A 244 11.25 13.76 9.93
CA LEU A 244 10.54 12.54 10.33
C LEU A 244 9.10 12.53 9.80
N SER A 245 8.39 13.66 9.84
CA SER A 245 7.03 13.77 9.29
C SER A 245 6.96 13.50 7.79
N ASP A 246 7.85 14.09 7.00
CA ASP A 246 7.89 13.86 5.56
C ASP A 246 8.35 12.43 5.23
N GLY A 247 9.30 11.91 6.02
CA GLY A 247 9.72 10.52 5.97
C GLY A 247 8.56 9.54 6.23
N ALA A 248 7.78 9.75 7.28
CA ALA A 248 6.64 8.90 7.64
C ALA A 248 5.55 8.89 6.54
N ARG A 249 5.29 10.03 5.90
CA ARG A 249 4.38 10.11 4.73
C ARG A 249 4.90 9.30 3.54
N THR A 250 6.20 9.39 3.27
CA THR A 250 6.84 8.60 2.21
C THR A 250 6.74 7.12 2.54
N VAL A 251 7.08 6.72 3.77
CA VAL A 251 6.95 5.33 4.25
C VAL A 251 5.52 4.82 4.07
N ALA A 252 4.50 5.62 4.38
CA ALA A 252 3.11 5.21 4.21
C ALA A 252 2.77 4.82 2.77
N MET A 253 3.21 5.61 1.79
CA MET A 253 3.02 5.30 0.37
C MET A 253 3.71 3.99 -0.03
N HIS A 254 4.91 3.74 0.47
CA HIS A 254 5.63 2.49 0.19
C HIS A 254 4.97 1.27 0.83
N VAL A 255 4.45 1.41 2.06
CA VAL A 255 3.74 0.33 2.77
C VAL A 255 2.41 0.02 2.10
N LEU A 256 1.62 1.03 1.71
CA LEU A 256 0.39 0.84 0.94
C LEU A 256 0.64 0.07 -0.35
N ARG A 257 1.65 0.51 -1.09
CA ARG A 257 2.04 -0.09 -2.37
C ARG A 257 2.42 -1.56 -2.19
N SER A 258 3.24 -1.86 -1.17
CA SER A 258 3.62 -3.23 -0.81
C SER A 258 2.41 -4.10 -0.42
N ARG A 259 1.48 -3.58 0.40
CA ARG A 259 0.24 -4.29 0.75
C ARG A 259 -0.61 -4.57 -0.48
N ALA A 260 -0.81 -3.59 -1.36
CA ALA A 260 -1.54 -3.78 -2.60
C ALA A 260 -0.93 -4.90 -3.46
N SER A 261 0.41 -4.94 -3.59
CA SER A 261 1.10 -6.02 -4.31
C SER A 261 0.97 -7.39 -3.61
N ALA A 262 1.02 -7.45 -2.28
CA ALA A 262 0.85 -8.70 -1.54
C ALA A 262 -0.59 -9.24 -1.65
N ASP A 263 -1.59 -8.35 -1.58
CA ASP A 263 -3.01 -8.67 -1.74
C ASP A 263 -3.27 -9.19 -3.16
N LEU A 264 -2.63 -8.56 -4.14
CA LEU A 264 -2.61 -8.97 -5.53
C LEU A 264 -2.06 -10.40 -5.67
N GLU A 265 -0.91 -10.72 -5.06
CA GLU A 265 -0.32 -12.06 -5.03
C GLU A 265 -1.26 -13.10 -4.41
N ARG A 266 -1.82 -12.82 -3.22
CA ARG A 266 -2.78 -13.69 -2.53
C ARG A 266 -4.03 -13.99 -3.37
N HIS A 267 -4.51 -12.99 -4.10
CA HIS A 267 -5.65 -13.19 -5.01
C HIS A 267 -5.30 -14.11 -6.18
N VAL A 268 -4.11 -13.96 -6.78
CA VAL A 268 -3.67 -14.89 -7.84
C VAL A 268 -3.48 -16.31 -7.33
N GLU A 269 -2.95 -16.46 -6.13
CA GLU A 269 -2.85 -17.77 -5.48
C GLU A 269 -4.24 -18.38 -5.28
N SER A 270 -5.19 -17.61 -4.75
CA SER A 270 -6.58 -18.04 -4.56
C SER A 270 -7.25 -18.43 -5.88
N ASP A 271 -7.10 -17.64 -6.95
CA ASP A 271 -7.67 -17.95 -8.28
C ASP A 271 -7.07 -19.22 -8.89
N LEU A 272 -5.77 -19.45 -8.68
CA LEU A 272 -5.11 -20.68 -9.12
C LEU A 272 -5.64 -21.89 -8.34
N VAL A 273 -5.85 -21.76 -7.03
CA VAL A 273 -6.46 -22.81 -6.21
C VAL A 273 -7.89 -23.08 -6.67
N THR A 274 -8.73 -22.07 -6.80
CA THR A 274 -10.13 -22.22 -7.25
C THR A 274 -10.21 -22.92 -8.60
N ARG A 275 -9.40 -22.50 -9.60
CA ARG A 275 -9.39 -23.16 -10.91
C ARG A 275 -8.89 -24.60 -10.87
N LEU A 276 -7.99 -24.93 -9.95
CA LEU A 276 -7.55 -26.30 -9.71
C LEU A 276 -8.67 -27.16 -9.10
N LEU A 277 -9.46 -26.60 -8.18
CA LEU A 277 -10.61 -27.26 -7.56
C LEU A 277 -11.78 -27.46 -8.55
N ASP A 278 -12.03 -26.47 -9.39
CA ASP A 278 -13.09 -26.51 -10.40
C ASP A 278 -12.72 -27.34 -11.64
N GLY A 279 -11.45 -27.74 -11.77
CA GLY A 279 -10.93 -28.46 -12.94
C GLY A 279 -10.89 -27.62 -14.22
N SER A 280 -10.92 -26.29 -14.11
CA SER A 280 -10.97 -25.36 -15.23
C SER A 280 -9.59 -24.93 -15.76
N ALA A 281 -8.51 -25.43 -15.16
CA ALA A 281 -7.13 -25.18 -15.58
C ALA A 281 -6.31 -26.48 -15.66
N ASP A 282 -5.20 -26.43 -16.41
CA ASP A 282 -4.22 -27.52 -16.42
C ASP A 282 -3.63 -27.71 -15.02
N ALA A 283 -3.88 -28.88 -14.44
CA ALA A 283 -3.55 -29.16 -13.04
C ALA A 283 -2.04 -29.15 -12.78
N ALA A 284 -1.23 -29.69 -13.70
CA ALA A 284 0.22 -29.77 -13.54
C ALA A 284 0.87 -28.37 -13.56
N THR A 285 0.49 -27.53 -14.52
CA THR A 285 0.97 -26.15 -14.64
C THR A 285 0.53 -25.31 -13.44
N THR A 286 -0.73 -25.44 -13.01
CA THR A 286 -1.30 -24.67 -11.90
C THR A 286 -0.67 -25.06 -10.57
N ALA A 287 -0.51 -26.36 -10.28
CA ALA A 287 0.19 -26.85 -9.10
C ALA A 287 1.64 -26.35 -9.03
N SER A 288 2.36 -26.37 -10.16
CA SER A 288 3.74 -25.85 -10.23
C SER A 288 3.82 -24.36 -9.91
N ARG A 289 2.85 -23.55 -10.35
CA ARG A 289 2.80 -22.11 -10.06
C ARG A 289 2.49 -21.80 -8.59
N LEU A 290 1.72 -22.68 -7.94
CA LEU A 290 1.42 -22.63 -6.51
C LEU A 290 2.54 -23.20 -5.62
N GLY A 291 3.63 -23.72 -6.21
CA GLY A 291 4.67 -24.42 -5.46
C GLY A 291 4.20 -25.75 -4.84
N LEU A 292 3.06 -26.27 -5.28
CA LEU A 292 2.50 -27.55 -4.82
C LEU A 292 3.22 -28.71 -5.50
N ARG A 293 3.47 -29.78 -4.74
CA ARG A 293 4.02 -31.01 -5.32
C ARG A 293 2.98 -31.69 -6.19
N GLN A 294 3.38 -32.20 -7.36
CA GLN A 294 2.52 -32.97 -8.25
C GLN A 294 2.35 -34.42 -7.77
N THR A 295 1.91 -34.59 -6.52
CA THR A 295 1.54 -35.85 -5.90
C THR A 295 0.05 -35.85 -5.60
N GLY A 296 -0.52 -36.98 -5.15
CA GLY A 296 -1.90 -36.98 -4.64
C GLY A 296 -2.01 -36.01 -3.46
N LEU A 297 -2.73 -34.89 -3.65
CA LEU A 297 -3.03 -33.90 -2.61
C LEU A 297 -4.51 -33.99 -2.26
N ARG A 298 -4.85 -33.68 -1.01
CA ARG A 298 -6.24 -33.64 -0.53
C ARG A 298 -6.49 -32.29 0.14
N VAL A 299 -7.63 -31.69 -0.17
CA VAL A 299 -8.12 -30.49 0.52
C VAL A 299 -8.71 -30.91 1.87
N ILE A 300 -8.34 -30.19 2.93
CA ILE A 300 -8.96 -30.34 4.25
C ILE A 300 -9.79 -29.07 4.46
N ALA A 301 -11.11 -29.26 4.63
CA ALA A 301 -12.07 -28.21 4.95
C ALA A 301 -12.34 -28.18 6.46
#